data_AF-A0A0B1RWS4-F1
#
_entry.id   AF-A0A0B1RWS4-F1
#
_cell.length_a   1.000
_cell.length_b   1.000
_cell.length_c   1.000
_cell.angle_alpha   90.00
_cell.angle_beta   90.00
_cell.angle_gamma   90.00
#
_symmetry.space_group_name_H-M   'P 1'
#
loop_
_entity.id
_entity.type
_entity.pdbx_description
1 polymer ?
#
loop_
_entity_poly.entity_id
_entity_poly.type
_entity_poly.pdbx_seq_one_letter_code
_entity_poly.pdbx_strand_id
1 'polypeptide(L)'
;MDTGGGTSVKIVHVEPCQYTAGITEVIKSGEPEWSLNERVPTLLAALFHMICSVSDTQFPVVVKENKDGTKQPLIITPELRRSAEKPAGLAVAALKILFSKTRTPEIIEDMNQARGWTECLDRDMFIDSITVLVRSLVEHRPDWIEPLARAVMEKASNEREPIRLAAVIVSSALVRKCPDSNGDFNEKLLIDCVRLLENSLTDQSLRIRKYLLQERLICKITKKHQGSKYFSTKLLKLDNLEGIRNLRDRAE
;
A
#
# COMPACT_ATOMS: atom_id res chain seq x y z
N MET A 1 -23.22 -2.27 6.56
CA MET A 1 -24.63 -2.60 6.29
C MET A 1 -24.76 -4.09 6.56
N ASP A 2 -25.66 -4.48 7.47
CA ASP A 2 -25.95 -5.90 7.69
C ASP A 2 -26.85 -6.34 6.53
N THR A 3 -26.35 -7.24 5.68
CA THR A 3 -27.10 -7.73 4.52
C THR A 3 -28.00 -8.91 4.86
N GLY A 4 -28.11 -9.28 6.14
CA GLY A 4 -28.78 -10.50 6.58
C GLY A 4 -27.90 -11.72 6.25
N GLY A 5 -27.53 -12.49 7.29
CA GLY A 5 -26.62 -13.63 7.18
C GLY A 5 -25.30 -13.49 7.96
N GLY A 6 -25.17 -12.47 8.81
CA GLY A 6 -24.00 -12.29 9.68
C GLY A 6 -22.77 -11.68 9.00
N THR A 7 -22.88 -11.30 7.72
CA THR A 7 -21.83 -10.59 6.98
C THR A 7 -22.13 -9.09 6.99
N SER A 8 -21.29 -8.32 7.67
CA SER A 8 -21.35 -6.86 7.62
C SER A 8 -20.50 -6.34 6.47
N VAL A 9 -21.13 -5.65 5.51
CA VAL A 9 -20.43 -5.02 4.40
C VAL A 9 -20.05 -3.59 4.78
N LYS A 10 -18.75 -3.25 4.70
CA LYS A 10 -18.29 -1.87 4.88
C LYS A 10 -18.59 -1.08 3.61
N ILE A 11 -19.23 0.08 3.76
CA ILE A 11 -19.57 0.95 2.64
C ILE A 11 -18.58 2.10 2.62
N VAL A 12 -18.01 2.37 1.45
CA VAL A 12 -17.06 3.47 1.27
C VAL A 12 -17.76 4.81 1.40
N HIS A 13 -17.05 5.76 1.97
CA HIS A 13 -17.43 7.17 1.89
C HIS A 13 -17.26 7.69 0.45
N VAL A 14 -17.98 8.76 0.16
CA VAL A 14 -18.06 9.36 -1.17
C VAL A 14 -16.76 10.08 -1.53
N GLU A 15 -16.17 10.75 -0.55
CA GLU A 15 -15.05 11.66 -0.70
C GLU A 15 -13.77 10.96 -1.21
N PRO A 16 -13.35 9.79 -0.68
CA PRO A 16 -12.20 9.05 -1.23
C PRO A 16 -12.35 8.68 -2.71
N CYS A 17 -13.57 8.37 -3.15
CA CYS A 17 -13.86 8.06 -4.54
C CYS A 17 -13.74 9.31 -5.42
N GLN A 18 -14.25 10.46 -4.97
CA GLN A 18 -14.11 11.73 -5.67
C GLN A 18 -12.65 12.16 -5.81
N TYR A 19 -11.85 12.06 -4.75
CA TYR A 19 -10.43 12.38 -4.81
C TYR A 19 -9.69 11.48 -5.81
N THR A 20 -10.00 10.18 -5.81
CA THR A 20 -9.37 9.23 -6.75
C THR A 20 -9.78 9.50 -8.20
N ALA A 21 -11.05 9.87 -8.43
CA ALA A 21 -11.52 10.30 -9.75
C ALA A 21 -10.81 11.59 -10.21
N GLY A 22 -10.64 12.57 -9.32
CA GLY A 22 -9.88 13.79 -9.59
C GLY A 22 -8.42 13.50 -9.94
N ILE A 23 -7.74 12.65 -9.15
CA ILE A 23 -6.38 12.18 -9.44
C ILE A 23 -6.31 11.54 -10.83
N THR A 24 -7.27 10.67 -11.15
CA THR A 24 -7.33 9.99 -12.46
C THR A 24 -7.42 10.99 -13.59
N GLU A 25 -8.24 12.03 -13.45
CA GLU A 25 -8.41 13.04 -14.49
C GLU A 25 -7.17 13.92 -14.64
N VAL A 26 -6.50 14.27 -13.54
CA VAL A 26 -5.21 14.98 -13.57
C VAL A 26 -4.14 14.16 -14.31
N ILE A 27 -4.10 12.84 -14.12
CA ILE A 27 -3.17 11.96 -14.83
C ILE A 27 -3.50 11.89 -16.33
N LYS A 28 -4.80 11.83 -16.69
CA LYS A 28 -5.24 11.74 -18.08
C LYS A 28 -4.98 13.02 -18.88
N SER A 29 -5.35 14.15 -18.29
CA SER A 29 -5.64 15.41 -18.97
C SER A 29 -4.82 16.59 -18.44
N GLY A 30 -4.14 16.43 -17.31
CA GLY A 30 -3.56 17.56 -16.57
C GLY A 30 -2.30 18.14 -17.20
N GLU A 31 -1.32 17.32 -17.58
CA GLU A 31 0.04 17.80 -17.87
C GLU A 31 0.83 16.90 -18.85
N PRO A 32 1.87 17.43 -19.51
CA PRO A 32 2.79 16.63 -20.33
C PRO A 32 3.59 15.61 -19.50
N GLU A 33 4.08 14.57 -20.16
CA GLU A 33 4.73 13.39 -19.54
C GLU A 33 5.87 13.74 -18.58
N TRP A 34 6.73 14.71 -18.91
CA TRP A 34 7.87 15.10 -18.07
C TRP A 34 7.43 15.69 -16.73
N SER A 35 6.41 16.56 -16.73
CA SER A 35 5.85 17.17 -15.50
C SER A 35 5.09 16.14 -14.66
N LEU A 36 4.43 15.19 -15.33
CA LEU A 36 3.77 14.07 -14.66
C LEU A 36 4.79 13.19 -13.92
N ASN A 37 5.93 12.87 -14.56
CA ASN A 37 6.97 12.02 -13.98
C ASN A 37 7.49 12.52 -12.63
N GLU A 38 7.65 13.83 -12.45
CA GLU A 38 8.08 14.43 -11.17
C GLU A 38 7.11 14.15 -10.01
N ARG A 39 5.83 13.94 -10.31
CA ARG A 39 4.77 13.72 -9.31
C ARG A 39 4.41 12.25 -9.13
N VAL A 40 4.91 11.35 -9.97
CA VAL A 40 4.61 9.91 -9.92
C VAL A 40 4.78 9.34 -8.51
N PRO A 41 5.87 9.59 -7.77
CA PRO A 41 6.04 9.00 -6.44
C PRO A 41 4.94 9.40 -5.45
N THR A 42 4.52 10.68 -5.48
CA THR A 42 3.44 11.18 -4.62
C THR A 42 2.08 10.62 -5.04
N LEU A 43 1.83 10.49 -6.34
CA LEU A 43 0.62 9.87 -6.88
C LEU A 43 0.53 8.39 -6.49
N LEU A 44 1.64 7.65 -6.61
CA LEU A 44 1.75 6.26 -6.16
C LEU A 44 1.45 6.13 -4.65
N ALA A 45 2.05 6.97 -3.82
CA ALA A 45 1.78 7.00 -2.38
C ALA A 45 0.29 7.23 -2.08
N ALA A 46 -0.34 8.22 -2.73
CA ALA A 46 -1.76 8.51 -2.56
C ALA A 46 -2.65 7.34 -3.00
N LEU A 47 -2.33 6.69 -4.11
CA LEU A 47 -3.07 5.54 -4.62
C LEU A 47 -2.89 4.30 -3.73
N PHE A 48 -1.71 4.08 -3.13
CA PHE A 48 -1.49 3.02 -2.14
C PHE A 48 -2.29 3.27 -0.87
N HIS A 49 -2.29 4.51 -0.36
CA HIS A 49 -3.16 4.88 0.76
C HIS A 49 -4.63 4.61 0.46
N MET A 50 -5.07 4.94 -0.76
CA MET A 50 -6.43 4.66 -1.20
C MET A 50 -6.73 3.16 -1.19
N ILE A 51 -5.89 2.33 -1.83
CA ILE A 51 -6.09 0.86 -1.86
C ILE A 51 -6.17 0.30 -0.43
N CYS A 52 -5.21 0.65 0.44
CA CYS A 52 -5.21 0.22 1.83
C CYS A 52 -6.46 0.66 2.61
N SER A 53 -7.05 1.80 2.23
CA SER A 53 -8.22 2.37 2.92
C SER A 53 -9.55 1.76 2.49
N VAL A 54 -9.62 1.23 1.27
CA VAL A 54 -10.91 0.85 0.66
C VAL A 54 -10.96 -0.57 0.08
N SER A 55 -9.90 -1.38 0.21
CA SER A 55 -9.86 -2.77 -0.30
C SER A 55 -10.92 -3.69 0.32
N ASP A 56 -11.39 -3.38 1.52
CA ASP A 56 -12.43 -4.13 2.24
C ASP A 56 -13.82 -3.48 2.20
N THR A 57 -13.99 -2.48 1.33
CA THR A 57 -15.22 -1.70 1.20
C THR A 57 -15.96 -1.97 -0.10
N GLN A 58 -17.25 -1.67 -0.08
CA GLN A 58 -18.13 -1.69 -1.23
C GLN A 58 -18.67 -0.30 -1.51
N PHE A 59 -19.04 -0.11 -2.76
CA PHE A 59 -19.77 1.04 -3.22
C PHE A 59 -21.15 1.17 -2.53
N PRO A 60 -21.62 2.37 -2.13
CA PRO A 60 -22.97 2.55 -1.62
C PRO A 60 -24.03 2.10 -2.64
N VAL A 61 -24.86 1.14 -2.25
CA VAL A 61 -25.93 0.60 -3.11
C VAL A 61 -27.23 1.42 -2.96
N VAL A 62 -27.42 2.10 -1.82
CA VAL A 62 -28.63 2.87 -1.50
C VAL A 62 -28.27 4.32 -1.21
N VAL A 63 -28.98 5.25 -1.83
CA VAL A 63 -28.92 6.68 -1.49
C VAL A 63 -29.58 6.87 -0.13
N LYS A 64 -28.82 7.29 0.88
CA LYS A 64 -29.43 7.72 2.14
C LYS A 64 -30.17 9.04 1.90
N GLU A 65 -31.45 9.05 2.20
CA GLU A 65 -32.21 10.29 2.41
C GLU A 65 -31.78 10.90 3.75
N ASN A 66 -31.41 12.17 3.71
CA ASN A 66 -31.18 12.97 4.90
C ASN A 66 -32.52 13.20 5.62
N LYS A 67 -32.46 13.59 6.90
CA LYS A 67 -33.66 13.84 7.73
C LYS A 67 -34.56 14.96 7.19
N ASP A 68 -34.01 15.83 6.35
CA ASP A 68 -34.70 16.93 5.66
C ASP A 68 -35.31 16.50 4.31
N GLY A 69 -35.26 15.21 3.95
CA GLY A 69 -35.76 14.66 2.69
C GLY A 69 -34.80 14.85 1.51
N THR A 70 -33.63 15.48 1.72
CA THR A 70 -32.64 15.62 0.65
C THR A 70 -31.89 14.32 0.42
N LYS A 71 -31.79 13.89 -0.83
CA LYS A 71 -31.00 12.72 -1.23
C LYS A 71 -29.54 13.13 -1.37
N GLN A 72 -28.62 12.44 -0.69
CA GLN A 72 -27.21 12.64 -0.99
C GLN A 72 -26.93 12.29 -2.47
N PRO A 73 -26.13 13.08 -3.20
CA PRO A 73 -25.85 12.80 -4.59
C PRO A 73 -25.22 11.41 -4.73
N LEU A 74 -25.87 10.54 -5.52
CA LEU A 74 -25.34 9.23 -5.83
C LEU A 74 -24.12 9.41 -6.74
N ILE A 75 -22.93 9.24 -6.18
CA ILE A 75 -21.66 9.34 -6.93
C ILE A 75 -21.48 8.19 -7.92
N ILE A 76 -22.23 7.12 -7.73
CA ILE A 76 -22.11 5.92 -8.52
C ILE A 76 -22.99 6.03 -9.75
N THR A 77 -22.40 6.55 -10.82
CA THR A 77 -23.01 6.45 -12.13
C THR A 77 -22.91 4.99 -12.62
N PRO A 78 -23.83 4.54 -13.50
CA PRO A 78 -23.69 3.25 -14.19
C PRO A 78 -22.35 3.10 -14.91
N GLU A 79 -21.78 4.19 -15.41
CA GLU A 79 -20.45 4.24 -16.02
C GLU A 79 -19.35 3.91 -15.00
N LEU A 80 -19.44 4.44 -13.77
CA LEU A 80 -18.49 4.15 -12.71
C LEU A 80 -18.50 2.65 -12.36
N ARG A 81 -19.69 2.04 -12.20
CA ARG A 81 -19.84 0.59 -11.94
C ARG A 81 -19.30 -0.27 -13.08
N ARG A 82 -19.39 0.21 -14.32
CA ARG A 82 -18.80 -0.48 -15.49
C ARG A 82 -17.27 -0.37 -15.50
N SER A 83 -16.71 0.73 -14.98
CA SER A 83 -15.26 0.98 -14.98
C SER A 83 -14.53 0.40 -13.76
N ALA A 84 -15.21 0.26 -12.62
CA ALA A 84 -14.66 -0.25 -11.38
C ALA A 84 -15.75 -1.02 -10.61
N GLU A 85 -15.48 -2.29 -10.31
CA GLU A 85 -16.40 -3.15 -9.56
C GLU A 85 -16.44 -2.77 -8.07
N LYS A 86 -15.29 -2.35 -7.52
CA LYS A 86 -15.12 -1.94 -6.12
C LYS A 86 -14.44 -0.58 -6.02
N PRO A 87 -14.53 0.12 -4.87
CA PRO A 87 -13.86 1.40 -4.65
C PRO A 87 -12.35 1.36 -4.89
N ALA A 88 -11.67 0.28 -4.47
CA ALA A 88 -10.24 0.06 -4.75
C ALA A 88 -9.93 0.00 -6.26
N GLY A 89 -10.92 -0.40 -7.08
CA GLY A 89 -10.82 -0.44 -8.53
C GLY A 89 -10.58 0.92 -9.16
N LEU A 90 -11.02 2.01 -8.51
CA LEU A 90 -10.72 3.37 -8.96
C LEU A 90 -9.22 3.66 -8.86
N ALA A 91 -8.58 3.26 -7.78
CA ALA A 91 -7.14 3.44 -7.59
C ALA A 91 -6.34 2.53 -8.54
N VAL A 92 -6.78 1.29 -8.73
CA VAL A 92 -6.16 0.36 -9.71
C VAL A 92 -6.27 0.90 -11.14
N ALA A 93 -7.42 1.46 -11.52
CA ALA A 93 -7.58 2.09 -12.84
C ALA A 93 -6.66 3.30 -13.00
N ALA A 94 -6.57 4.16 -11.98
CA ALA A 94 -5.66 5.31 -11.97
C ALA A 94 -4.19 4.87 -12.12
N LEU A 95 -3.76 3.81 -11.43
CA LEU A 95 -2.40 3.25 -11.56
C LEU A 95 -2.14 2.75 -12.99
N LYS A 96 -3.06 2.00 -13.59
CA LYS A 96 -2.91 1.51 -14.97
C LYS A 96 -2.78 2.66 -15.97
N ILE A 97 -3.58 3.72 -15.80
CA ILE A 97 -3.50 4.92 -16.62
C ILE A 97 -2.17 5.63 -16.41
N LEU A 98 -1.72 5.78 -15.15
CA LEU A 98 -0.43 6.38 -14.81
C LEU A 98 0.71 5.69 -15.55
N PHE A 99 0.81 4.36 -15.41
CA PHE A 99 1.86 3.57 -16.06
C PHE A 99 1.78 3.56 -17.59
N SER A 100 0.57 3.63 -18.15
CA SER A 100 0.41 3.79 -19.59
C SER A 100 0.91 5.16 -20.07
N LYS A 101 0.67 6.23 -19.29
CA LYS A 101 1.07 7.60 -19.61
C LYS A 101 2.56 7.85 -19.43
N THR A 102 3.19 7.19 -18.46
CA THR A 102 4.64 7.27 -18.19
C THR A 102 5.45 6.20 -18.92
N ARG A 103 4.82 5.49 -19.86
CA ARG A 103 5.44 4.48 -20.72
C ARG A 103 6.21 3.41 -19.93
N THR A 104 5.56 2.85 -18.91
CA THR A 104 6.06 1.70 -18.13
C THR A 104 5.15 0.48 -18.29
N PRO A 105 5.03 -0.09 -19.50
CA PRO A 105 4.21 -1.27 -19.73
C PRO A 105 4.70 -2.51 -18.94
N GLU A 106 5.99 -2.60 -18.63
CA GLU A 106 6.61 -3.72 -17.93
C GLU A 106 5.99 -3.92 -16.54
N ILE A 107 5.69 -2.82 -15.85
CA ILE A 107 5.00 -2.86 -14.55
C ILE A 107 3.58 -3.42 -14.68
N ILE A 108 2.90 -3.09 -15.79
CA ILE A 108 1.56 -3.61 -16.07
C ILE A 108 1.61 -5.11 -16.34
N GLU A 109 2.62 -5.57 -17.08
CA GLU A 109 2.85 -6.98 -17.40
C GLU A 109 3.17 -7.81 -16.16
N ASP A 110 4.08 -7.37 -15.30
CA ASP A 110 4.41 -8.04 -14.03
C ASP A 110 3.16 -8.22 -13.15
N MET A 111 2.36 -7.15 -13.04
CA MET A 111 1.11 -7.19 -12.27
C MET A 111 0.05 -8.08 -12.90
N ASN A 112 -0.02 -8.17 -14.23
CA ASN A 112 -0.91 -9.12 -14.92
C ASN A 112 -0.50 -10.56 -14.64
N GLN A 113 0.80 -10.88 -14.75
CA GLN A 113 1.33 -12.21 -14.50
C GLN A 113 1.08 -12.68 -13.07
N ALA A 114 1.22 -11.77 -12.10
CA ALA A 114 0.95 -12.04 -10.69
C ALA A 114 -0.53 -11.96 -10.30
N ARG A 115 -1.46 -11.70 -11.23
CA ARG A 115 -2.88 -11.37 -10.94
C ARG A 115 -3.08 -10.21 -9.96
N GLY A 116 -2.06 -9.39 -9.77
CA GLY A 116 -2.00 -8.36 -8.73
C GLY A 116 -3.11 -7.31 -8.87
N TRP A 117 -3.56 -7.00 -10.09
CA TRP A 117 -4.65 -6.04 -10.27
C TRP A 117 -5.98 -6.48 -9.67
N THR A 118 -6.31 -7.75 -9.80
CA THR A 118 -7.55 -8.31 -9.25
C THR A 118 -7.42 -8.47 -7.74
N GLU A 119 -6.26 -8.94 -7.28
CA GLU A 119 -5.97 -9.13 -5.87
C GLU A 119 -5.88 -7.82 -5.08
N CYS A 120 -5.53 -6.68 -5.72
CA CYS A 120 -5.67 -5.35 -5.11
C CYS A 120 -7.11 -5.02 -4.66
N LEU A 121 -8.12 -5.69 -5.22
CA LEU A 121 -9.54 -5.51 -4.89
C LEU A 121 -10.02 -6.49 -3.80
N ASP A 122 -9.15 -7.38 -3.36
CA ASP A 122 -9.44 -8.40 -2.37
C ASP A 122 -8.90 -8.00 -0.99
N ARG A 123 -9.73 -8.17 0.05
CA ARG A 123 -9.38 -7.74 1.41
C ARG A 123 -8.18 -8.50 1.96
N ASP A 124 -8.04 -9.77 1.59
CA ASP A 124 -7.07 -10.66 2.18
C ASP A 124 -5.78 -10.71 1.33
N MET A 125 -5.87 -10.42 0.02
CA MET A 125 -4.74 -10.50 -0.91
C MET A 125 -4.08 -9.16 -1.28
N PHE A 126 -4.73 -8.00 -1.10
CA PHE A 126 -4.19 -6.72 -1.62
C PHE A 126 -2.79 -6.35 -1.10
N ILE A 127 -2.40 -6.83 0.08
CA ILE A 127 -1.07 -6.59 0.66
C ILE A 127 0.03 -7.22 -0.20
N ASP A 128 -0.20 -8.47 -0.64
CA ASP A 128 0.72 -9.18 -1.51
C ASP A 128 0.79 -8.51 -2.89
N SER A 129 -0.35 -8.03 -3.40
CA SER A 129 -0.39 -7.33 -4.69
C SER A 129 0.35 -5.99 -4.66
N ILE A 130 0.22 -5.20 -3.59
CA ILE A 130 1.01 -3.97 -3.40
C ILE A 130 2.50 -4.34 -3.29
N THR A 131 2.83 -5.44 -2.61
CA THR A 131 4.21 -5.92 -2.51
C THR A 131 4.80 -6.29 -3.87
N VAL A 132 4.03 -6.97 -4.73
CA VAL A 132 4.43 -7.24 -6.12
C VAL A 132 4.64 -5.95 -6.89
N LEU A 133 3.71 -4.99 -6.78
CA LEU A 133 3.82 -3.71 -7.46
C LEU A 133 5.08 -2.94 -7.06
N VAL A 134 5.39 -2.87 -5.75
CA VAL A 134 6.62 -2.22 -5.27
C VAL A 134 7.86 -2.92 -5.81
N ARG A 135 7.88 -4.26 -5.88
CA ARG A 135 9.02 -4.98 -6.45
C ARG A 135 9.21 -4.70 -7.94
N SER A 136 8.12 -4.61 -8.68
CA SER A 136 8.15 -4.27 -10.10
C SER A 136 8.63 -2.83 -10.31
N LEU A 137 8.21 -1.89 -9.46
CA LEU A 137 8.74 -0.52 -9.44
C LEU A 137 10.26 -0.50 -9.19
N VAL A 138 10.77 -1.32 -8.26
CA VAL A 138 12.22 -1.38 -7.99
C VAL A 138 12.99 -1.86 -9.22
N GLU A 139 12.44 -2.80 -9.98
CA GLU A 139 13.09 -3.36 -11.17
C GLU A 139 13.08 -2.38 -12.35
N HIS A 140 11.93 -1.76 -12.64
CA HIS A 140 11.73 -1.02 -13.89
C HIS A 140 11.84 0.50 -13.73
N ARG A 141 11.69 1.03 -12.52
CA ARG A 141 11.74 2.48 -12.18
C ARG A 141 12.39 2.72 -10.81
N PRO A 142 13.66 2.33 -10.63
CA PRO A 142 14.38 2.49 -9.35
C PRO A 142 14.49 3.95 -8.90
N ASP A 143 14.48 4.91 -9.84
CA ASP A 143 14.50 6.35 -9.59
C ASP A 143 13.26 6.84 -8.82
N TRP A 144 12.13 6.15 -8.91
CA TRP A 144 10.90 6.50 -8.19
C TRP A 144 10.88 5.99 -6.74
N ILE A 145 11.75 5.05 -6.40
CA ILE A 145 11.65 4.29 -5.14
C ILE A 145 11.95 5.13 -3.92
N GLU A 146 13.06 5.87 -3.90
CA GLU A 146 13.42 6.68 -2.74
C GLU A 146 12.38 7.78 -2.47
N PRO A 147 11.94 8.58 -3.47
CA PRO A 147 10.87 9.55 -3.27
C PRO A 147 9.55 8.92 -2.81
N LEU A 148 9.16 7.76 -3.38
CA LEU A 148 7.94 7.05 -3.00
C LEU A 148 8.01 6.58 -1.55
N ALA A 149 9.12 5.95 -1.18
CA ALA A 149 9.33 5.46 0.18
C ALA A 149 9.25 6.62 1.17
N ARG A 150 9.94 7.74 0.92
CA ARG A 150 9.85 8.93 1.78
C ARG A 150 8.40 9.43 1.91
N ALA A 151 7.67 9.54 0.80
CA ALA A 151 6.29 10.04 0.80
C ALA A 151 5.34 9.18 1.65
N VAL A 152 5.48 7.84 1.66
CA VAL A 152 4.67 6.97 2.53
C VAL A 152 5.19 6.96 3.96
N MET A 153 6.52 6.98 4.16
CA MET A 153 7.15 6.93 5.48
C MET A 153 6.89 8.18 6.32
N GLU A 154 6.81 9.36 5.70
CA GLU A 154 6.39 10.61 6.36
C GLU A 154 5.01 10.50 7.01
N LYS A 155 4.19 9.55 6.57
CA LYS A 155 2.84 9.30 7.10
C LYS A 155 2.77 8.08 8.02
N ALA A 156 3.91 7.49 8.41
CA ALA A 156 3.97 6.30 9.27
C ALA A 156 3.38 6.53 10.67
N SER A 157 3.30 7.77 11.14
CA SER A 157 2.68 8.14 12.43
C SER A 157 1.26 8.70 12.30
N ASN A 158 0.61 8.54 11.13
CA ASN A 158 -0.74 9.08 10.90
C ASN A 158 -1.78 8.40 11.80
N GLU A 159 -2.79 9.13 12.26
CA GLU A 159 -3.88 8.58 13.09
C GLU A 159 -4.64 7.44 12.38
N ARG A 160 -4.78 7.52 11.05
CA ARG A 160 -5.49 6.54 10.24
C ARG A 160 -4.62 5.31 9.98
N GLU A 161 -5.08 4.15 10.45
CA GLU A 161 -4.40 2.85 10.25
C GLU A 161 -4.04 2.57 8.78
N PRO A 162 -4.94 2.74 7.78
CA PRO A 162 -4.62 2.40 6.40
C PRO A 162 -3.42 3.16 5.83
N ILE A 163 -3.20 4.39 6.28
CA ILE A 163 -2.08 5.23 5.85
C ILE A 163 -0.77 4.66 6.43
N ARG A 164 -0.76 4.33 7.73
CA ARG A 164 0.40 3.68 8.36
C ARG A 164 0.68 2.32 7.74
N LEU A 165 -0.36 1.54 7.44
CA LEU A 165 -0.25 0.23 6.81
C LEU A 165 0.44 0.30 5.44
N ALA A 166 0.12 1.29 4.61
CA ALA A 166 0.82 1.46 3.33
C ALA A 166 2.34 1.67 3.51
N ALA A 167 2.74 2.51 4.47
CA ALA A 167 4.14 2.75 4.80
C ALA A 167 4.86 1.45 5.22
N VAL A 168 4.18 0.62 6.01
CA VAL A 168 4.66 -0.69 6.45
C VAL A 168 4.79 -1.68 5.29
N ILE A 169 3.79 -1.75 4.40
CA ILE A 169 3.83 -2.67 3.24
C ILE A 169 4.98 -2.28 2.30
N VAL A 170 5.09 -1.00 1.94
CA VAL A 170 6.17 -0.50 1.07
C VAL A 170 7.54 -0.77 1.70
N SER A 171 7.74 -0.40 2.97
CA SER A 171 9.01 -0.63 3.66
C SER A 171 9.36 -2.12 3.73
N SER A 172 8.38 -2.98 4.00
CA SER A 172 8.57 -4.43 4.01
C SER A 172 8.99 -4.96 2.64
N ALA A 173 8.32 -4.52 1.57
CA ALA A 173 8.62 -4.91 0.20
C ALA A 173 10.04 -4.51 -0.22
N LEU A 174 10.45 -3.28 0.10
CA LEU A 174 11.79 -2.75 -0.21
C LEU A 174 12.88 -3.54 0.50
N VAL A 175 12.73 -3.80 1.80
CA VAL A 175 13.72 -4.56 2.56
C VAL A 175 13.90 -5.99 2.02
N ARG A 176 12.83 -6.62 1.50
CA ARG A 176 12.93 -7.96 0.88
C ARG A 176 13.68 -7.97 -0.45
N LYS A 177 13.63 -6.86 -1.18
CA LYS A 177 14.25 -6.73 -2.50
C LYS A 177 15.70 -6.22 -2.40
N CYS A 178 16.20 -5.86 -1.22
CA CYS A 178 17.59 -5.44 -1.02
C CYS A 178 18.59 -6.63 -0.86
N PRO A 179 19.81 -6.53 -1.43
CA PRO A 179 20.18 -5.58 -2.49
C PRO A 179 19.43 -5.91 -3.79
N ASP A 180 19.27 -4.92 -4.68
CA ASP A 180 18.54 -5.12 -5.93
C ASP A 180 19.24 -6.16 -6.85
N SER A 181 18.63 -6.44 -8.00
CA SER A 181 19.13 -7.45 -8.95
C SER A 181 20.56 -7.15 -9.46
N ASN A 182 21.02 -5.89 -9.37
CA ASN A 182 22.34 -5.43 -9.78
C ASN A 182 23.33 -5.33 -8.61
N GLY A 183 22.88 -5.60 -7.38
CA GLY A 183 23.69 -5.46 -6.17
C GLY A 183 23.71 -4.03 -5.61
N ASP A 184 23.02 -3.09 -6.25
CA ASP A 184 22.92 -1.71 -5.78
C ASP A 184 21.84 -1.62 -4.69
N PHE A 185 22.12 -0.84 -3.65
CA PHE A 185 21.12 -0.53 -2.63
C PHE A 185 21.42 0.78 -1.91
N ASN A 186 20.40 1.58 -1.69
CA ASN A 186 20.49 2.76 -0.84
C ASN A 186 20.48 2.31 0.64
N GLU A 187 21.66 2.20 1.24
CA GLU A 187 21.84 1.76 2.63
C GLU A 187 21.04 2.63 3.61
N LYS A 188 21.01 3.95 3.39
CA LYS A 188 20.26 4.87 4.26
C LYS A 188 18.77 4.57 4.21
N LEU A 189 18.21 4.44 3.00
CA LEU A 189 16.80 4.10 2.82
C LEU A 189 16.46 2.75 3.47
N LEU A 190 17.33 1.75 3.30
CA LEU A 190 17.15 0.44 3.94
C LEU A 190 17.10 0.55 5.46
N ILE A 191 18.02 1.29 6.08
CA ILE A 191 18.04 1.52 7.52
C ILE A 191 16.75 2.21 7.98
N ASP A 192 16.29 3.22 7.24
CA ASP A 192 15.07 3.95 7.58
C ASP A 192 13.83 3.03 7.47
N CYS A 193 13.76 2.17 6.44
CA CYS A 193 12.70 1.16 6.32
C CYS A 193 12.73 0.16 7.49
N VAL A 194 13.91 -0.36 7.86
CA VAL A 194 14.05 -1.28 9.00
C VAL A 194 13.57 -0.62 10.30
N ARG A 195 13.98 0.62 10.57
CA ARG A 195 13.55 1.38 11.76
C ARG A 195 12.03 1.58 11.79
N LEU A 196 11.43 1.91 10.65
CA LEU A 196 9.97 2.06 10.58
C LEU A 196 9.27 0.74 10.94
N LEU A 197 9.74 -0.37 10.39
CA LEU A 197 9.17 -1.70 10.66
C LEU A 197 9.34 -2.12 12.12
N GLU A 198 10.51 -1.84 12.72
CA GLU A 198 10.76 -2.05 14.16
C GLU A 198 9.78 -1.25 15.01
N ASN A 199 9.62 0.05 14.74
CA ASN A 199 8.67 0.90 15.46
C ASN A 199 7.21 0.44 15.29
N SER A 200 6.89 -0.15 14.14
CA SER A 200 5.55 -0.64 13.81
C SER A 200 5.20 -1.97 14.51
N LEU A 201 6.16 -2.69 15.11
CA LEU A 201 5.88 -3.86 15.96
C LEU A 201 5.04 -3.51 17.19
N THR A 202 5.12 -2.26 17.62
CA THR A 202 4.33 -1.72 18.74
C THR A 202 3.15 -0.87 18.27
N ASP A 203 2.76 -0.92 16.98
CA ASP A 203 1.62 -0.15 16.46
C ASP A 203 0.33 -0.53 17.22
N GLN A 204 -0.56 0.46 17.41
CA GLN A 204 -1.86 0.25 18.03
C GLN A 204 -2.76 -0.73 17.25
N SER A 205 -2.56 -0.85 15.93
CA SER A 205 -3.28 -1.76 15.07
C SER A 205 -2.74 -3.19 15.18
N LEU A 206 -3.61 -4.11 15.62
CA LEU A 206 -3.32 -5.54 15.59
C LEU A 206 -3.02 -6.05 14.19
N ARG A 207 -3.64 -5.47 13.15
CA ARG A 207 -3.43 -5.87 11.76
C ARG A 207 -1.99 -5.60 11.31
N ILE A 208 -1.48 -4.39 11.60
CA ILE A 208 -0.09 -4.00 11.30
C ILE A 208 0.88 -4.91 12.03
N ARG A 209 0.67 -5.13 13.34
CA ARG A 209 1.52 -6.02 14.14
C ARG A 209 1.52 -7.46 13.62
N LYS A 210 0.34 -8.01 13.31
CA LYS A 210 0.21 -9.39 12.79
C LYS A 210 0.92 -9.55 11.44
N TYR A 211 0.76 -8.59 10.53
CA TYR A 211 1.46 -8.59 9.24
C TYR A 211 2.98 -8.68 9.41
N LEU A 212 3.55 -7.84 10.29
CA LEU A 212 5.00 -7.83 10.55
C LEU A 212 5.52 -9.15 11.15
N LEU A 213 4.75 -9.77 12.04
CA LEU A 213 5.10 -11.05 12.66
C LEU A 213 5.02 -12.21 11.66
N GLN A 214 3.99 -12.24 10.80
CA GLN A 214 3.84 -13.25 9.75
C GLN A 214 4.98 -13.19 8.74
N GLU A 215 5.41 -11.99 8.38
CA GLU A 215 6.48 -11.80 7.41
C GLU A 215 7.86 -12.32 7.88
N ARG A 216 8.05 -12.57 9.19
CA ARG A 216 9.34 -12.94 9.82
C ARG A 216 10.49 -12.05 9.34
N LEU A 217 10.17 -10.80 9.00
CA LEU A 217 11.03 -9.96 8.17
C LEU A 217 12.36 -9.67 8.86
N ILE A 218 12.28 -9.30 10.13
CA ILE A 218 13.43 -8.98 10.99
C ILE A 218 14.38 -10.17 11.09
N CYS A 219 13.86 -11.39 11.28
CA CYS A 219 14.68 -12.61 11.34
C CYS A 219 15.34 -12.98 10.00
N LYS A 220 14.75 -12.61 8.86
CA LYS A 220 15.34 -12.85 7.53
C LYS A 220 16.41 -11.82 7.21
N ILE A 221 16.20 -10.56 7.61
CA ILE A 221 17.16 -9.46 7.45
C ILE A 221 18.42 -9.72 8.29
N THR A 222 18.29 -10.15 9.55
CA THR A 222 19.44 -10.50 10.40
C THR A 222 20.24 -11.66 9.83
N LYS A 223 19.60 -12.71 9.31
CA LYS A 223 20.32 -13.86 8.70
C LYS A 223 21.04 -13.50 7.40
N LYS A 224 20.49 -12.61 6.57
CA LYS A 224 21.09 -12.21 5.27
C LYS A 224 22.25 -11.23 5.44
N HIS A 225 22.28 -10.44 6.52
CA HIS A 225 23.28 -9.39 6.76
C HIS A 225 24.24 -9.65 7.93
N GLN A 226 24.32 -10.89 8.43
CA GLN A 226 25.25 -11.31 9.50
C GLN A 226 26.75 -11.05 9.20
N GLY A 227 27.12 -10.73 7.96
CA GLY A 227 28.48 -10.35 7.56
C GLY A 227 28.78 -8.83 7.56
N SER A 228 27.78 -7.96 7.73
CA SER A 228 28.00 -6.51 7.76
C SER A 228 28.29 -6.04 9.19
N LYS A 229 29.50 -5.49 9.41
CA LYS A 229 29.97 -4.98 10.73
C LYS A 229 29.02 -3.95 11.37
N TYR A 230 28.19 -3.27 10.58
CA TYR A 230 27.21 -2.29 11.07
C TYR A 230 25.91 -2.92 11.61
N PHE A 231 25.52 -4.09 11.09
CA PHE A 231 24.29 -4.77 11.50
C PHE A 231 24.45 -5.57 12.81
N SER A 232 25.66 -6.06 13.09
CA SER A 232 25.94 -6.95 14.24
C SER A 232 25.62 -6.31 15.61
N THR A 233 26.07 -5.08 15.88
CA THR A 233 26.14 -4.57 17.27
C THR A 233 24.81 -4.02 17.81
N LYS A 234 23.87 -3.59 16.94
CA LYS A 234 22.53 -3.11 17.36
C LYS A 234 21.45 -4.19 17.23
N LEU A 235 21.53 -5.11 16.26
CA LEU A 235 20.57 -6.21 16.12
C LEU A 235 20.84 -7.41 17.03
N LEU A 236 22.07 -7.60 17.53
CA LEU A 236 22.33 -8.54 18.64
C LEU A 236 21.53 -8.19 19.92
N LYS A 237 21.11 -6.93 20.07
CA LYS A 237 20.17 -6.54 21.14
C LYS A 237 18.71 -6.88 20.84
N LEU A 238 18.34 -7.03 19.56
CA LEU A 238 17.00 -7.39 19.10
C LEU A 238 16.78 -8.92 19.13
N ASP A 239 17.80 -9.73 18.84
CA ASP A 239 17.74 -11.19 19.08
C ASP A 239 17.62 -11.54 20.57
N ASN A 240 18.02 -10.61 21.46
CA ASN A 240 17.84 -10.70 22.91
C ASN A 240 16.50 -10.12 23.42
N LEU A 241 15.61 -9.62 22.55
CA LEU A 241 14.25 -9.29 22.98
C LEU A 241 13.42 -10.56 23.09
N GLU A 242 13.53 -11.18 24.26
CA GLU A 242 12.61 -12.16 24.86
C GLU A 242 11.12 -11.77 24.71
N GLY A 243 10.82 -10.52 24.35
CA GLY A 243 9.49 -10.00 23.98
C GLY A 243 8.86 -10.59 22.71
N ILE A 244 9.62 -11.07 21.72
CA ILE A 244 9.03 -11.65 20.49
C ILE A 244 8.37 -13.02 20.77
N ARG A 245 8.93 -13.81 21.70
CA ARG A 245 8.26 -15.05 22.19
C ARG A 245 6.99 -14.72 22.97
N ASN A 246 7.07 -13.74 23.88
CA ASN A 246 5.91 -13.33 24.69
C ASN A 246 4.76 -12.70 23.88
N LEU A 247 5.05 -12.12 22.70
CA LEU A 247 4.01 -11.62 21.77
C LEU A 247 3.35 -12.73 20.95
N ARG A 248 4.04 -13.85 20.72
CA ARG A 248 3.47 -15.06 20.10
C ARG A 248 2.46 -15.72 21.04
N ASP A 249 2.81 -15.86 22.31
CA ASP A 249 1.96 -16.53 23.31
C ASP A 249 0.74 -15.68 23.73
N ARG A 250 0.69 -14.40 23.32
CA ARG A 250 -0.46 -13.50 23.51
C ARG A 250 -1.35 -13.34 22.27
N ALA A 251 -0.94 -13.93 21.14
CA ALA A 251 -1.65 -13.82 19.85
C ALA A 251 -2.36 -15.13 19.44
N GLU A 252 -2.10 -16.23 20.17
CA GLU A 252 -2.87 -17.48 20.21
C GLU A 252 -3.96 -17.37 21.31
#